data_AF-D2Y919-F1
#
_entry.id   AF-D2Y919-F1
#
_cell.length_a   1.000
_cell.length_b   1.000
_cell.length_c   1.000
_cell.angle_alpha   90.00
_cell.angle_beta   90.00
_cell.angle_gamma   90.00
#
_symmetry.space_group_name_H-M   'P 1'
#
loop_
_entity.id
_entity.type
_entity.pdbx_description
1 polymer ?
#
loop_
_entity_poly.entity_id
_entity_poly.type
_entity_poly.pdbx_seq_one_letter_code
_entity_poly.pdbx_strand_id
1 'polypeptide(L)'
;MQQGWLYIVLLFLISWQNLALANDINASERQRWLEDVQTQQKVEDLYTLALQNEVDRLQFSLQRIAYPAQEVTRFLLLQKIEQNKVILTEELAAFIASQKSQTPNYLIAERGDGYEFSVPAFDYAAIAHRLLKQAQQQQEILMFVLQAENGELILRQWLSGSSAQVEFRQRLLLAELDRLSPQAIKKLSSQITTEQVTSWLPATTVMVQLARYSHNPNLYQRLWLMKANDELRQEVARLGDQADVFAQRQLMLAVANPSLKQEALQALVGIRPMSIEVEQFLIEKLGQSENASQVASVLAQSGYQGWLRELVSSNQAVKRKAIWAELNP
;
A
#
# COMPACT_ATOMS: atom_id res chain seq x y z
N MET A 1 0.07 -20.33 -71.15
CA MET A 1 0.94 -19.19 -70.77
C MET A 1 0.09 -18.00 -70.26
N GLN A 2 -0.73 -18.17 -69.21
CA GLN A 2 -1.56 -17.05 -68.68
C GLN A 2 -1.66 -17.00 -67.14
N GLN A 3 -0.86 -17.77 -66.41
CA GLN A 3 -0.88 -17.75 -64.93
C GLN A 3 0.32 -17.02 -64.30
N GLY A 4 1.32 -16.60 -65.10
CA GLY A 4 2.49 -15.86 -64.61
C GLY A 4 2.25 -14.35 -64.41
N TRP A 5 1.18 -13.80 -64.98
CA TRP A 5 0.94 -12.35 -64.97
C TRP A 5 0.08 -11.86 -63.79
N LEU A 6 -0.65 -12.75 -63.11
CA LEU A 6 -1.45 -12.40 -61.92
C LEU A 6 -0.60 -12.20 -60.65
N TYR A 7 0.55 -12.89 -60.55
CA TYR A 7 1.45 -12.75 -59.41
C TYR A 7 2.25 -11.43 -59.42
N ILE A 8 2.46 -10.82 -60.59
CA ILE A 8 3.18 -9.54 -60.71
C ILE A 8 2.29 -8.38 -60.25
N VAL A 9 0.96 -8.47 -60.44
CA VAL A 9 0.03 -7.43 -59.98
C VAL A 9 -0.21 -7.49 -58.46
N LEU A 10 -0.22 -8.68 -57.86
CA LEU A 10 -0.34 -8.84 -56.40
C LEU A 10 0.91 -8.41 -55.62
N LEU A 11 2.10 -8.47 -56.24
CA LEU A 11 3.34 -7.98 -55.62
C LEU A 11 3.48 -6.44 -55.65
N PHE A 12 2.77 -5.74 -56.53
CA PHE A 12 2.80 -4.27 -56.59
C PHE A 12 1.83 -3.58 -55.62
N LEU A 13 0.90 -4.29 -55.00
CA LEU A 13 -0.05 -3.73 -54.03
C LEU A 13 0.47 -3.72 -52.58
N ILE A 14 1.64 -4.30 -52.32
CA ILE A 14 2.24 -4.38 -50.97
C ILE A 14 3.36 -3.32 -50.78
N SER A 15 3.77 -2.60 -51.83
CA SER A 15 4.88 -1.64 -51.79
C SER A 15 4.49 -0.18 -51.48
N TRP A 16 3.23 0.09 -51.12
CA TRP A 16 2.80 1.38 -50.56
C TRP A 16 2.33 1.26 -49.12
N GLN A 17 3.11 0.58 -48.29
CA GLN A 17 3.20 1.01 -46.91
C GLN A 17 4.23 2.13 -46.91
N ASN A 18 3.76 3.39 -46.88
CA ASN A 18 4.62 4.51 -46.54
C ASN A 18 5.26 4.15 -45.19
N LEU A 19 6.52 3.72 -45.22
CA LEU A 19 7.39 3.79 -44.06
C LEU A 19 7.48 5.28 -43.77
N ALA A 20 6.60 5.76 -42.88
CA ALA A 20 6.68 7.10 -42.34
C ALA A 20 8.00 7.16 -41.56
N LEU A 21 9.06 7.61 -42.23
CA LEU A 21 10.31 7.95 -41.59
C LEU A 21 9.97 9.11 -40.65
N ALA A 22 10.16 8.88 -39.36
CA ALA A 22 9.97 9.93 -38.37
C ALA A 22 10.96 11.07 -38.66
N ASN A 23 10.49 12.30 -38.55
CA ASN A 23 11.29 13.48 -38.84
C ASN A 23 12.10 13.86 -37.61
N ASP A 24 13.43 13.84 -37.73
CA ASP A 24 14.32 14.35 -36.68
C ASP A 24 14.21 15.87 -36.60
N ILE A 25 13.92 16.39 -35.40
CA ILE A 25 13.88 17.82 -35.10
C ILE A 25 14.92 18.17 -34.02
N ASN A 26 15.34 19.42 -33.98
CA ASN A 26 16.27 19.89 -32.94
C ASN A 26 15.52 20.45 -31.72
N ALA A 27 16.26 20.67 -30.63
CA ALA A 27 15.70 21.14 -29.36
C ALA A 27 15.04 22.54 -29.47
N SER A 28 15.60 23.44 -30.28
CA SER A 28 15.05 24.80 -30.42
C SER A 28 13.77 24.82 -31.26
N GLU A 29 13.62 23.92 -32.22
CA GLU A 29 12.39 23.70 -32.96
C GLU A 29 11.29 23.10 -32.08
N ARG A 30 11.63 22.08 -31.28
CA ARG A 30 10.72 21.53 -30.26
C ARG A 30 10.20 22.63 -29.33
N GLN A 31 11.09 23.49 -28.82
CA GLN A 31 10.70 24.56 -27.89
C GLN A 31 9.77 25.57 -28.56
N ARG A 32 10.07 25.99 -29.79
CA ARG A 32 9.21 26.90 -30.56
C ARG A 32 7.80 26.32 -30.77
N TRP A 33 7.69 25.02 -31.00
CA TRP A 33 6.38 24.38 -31.16
C TRP A 33 5.59 24.31 -29.85
N LEU A 34 6.25 24.05 -28.72
CA LEU A 34 5.61 24.07 -27.40
C LEU A 34 5.10 25.47 -26.99
N GLU A 35 5.78 26.51 -27.45
CA GLU A 35 5.46 27.92 -27.16
C GLU A 35 4.49 28.55 -28.17
N ASP A 36 4.05 27.82 -29.20
CA ASP A 36 3.14 28.34 -30.22
C ASP A 36 1.77 28.69 -29.61
N VAL A 37 1.40 29.98 -29.68
CA VAL A 37 0.20 30.53 -29.06
C VAL A 37 -1.08 29.89 -29.60
N GLN A 38 -1.15 29.62 -30.91
CA GLN A 38 -2.32 28.99 -31.51
C GLN A 38 -2.51 27.55 -31.03
N THR A 39 -1.42 26.82 -30.88
CA THR A 39 -1.41 25.46 -30.32
C THR A 39 -1.84 25.47 -28.87
N GLN A 40 -1.33 26.39 -28.05
CA GLN A 40 -1.74 26.53 -26.65
C GLN A 40 -3.23 26.85 -26.53
N GLN A 41 -3.77 27.74 -27.35
CA GLN A 41 -5.20 28.05 -27.32
C GLN A 41 -6.07 26.83 -27.68
N LYS A 42 -5.68 26.05 -28.68
CA LYS A 42 -6.35 24.77 -28.99
C LYS A 42 -6.28 23.79 -27.84
N VAL A 43 -5.17 23.73 -27.11
CA VAL A 43 -5.04 22.88 -25.93
C VAL A 43 -6.06 23.27 -24.86
N GLU A 44 -6.30 24.56 -24.62
CA GLU A 44 -7.33 25.02 -23.67
C GLU A 44 -8.75 24.61 -24.10
N ASP A 45 -9.06 24.75 -25.38
CA ASP A 45 -10.37 24.36 -25.93
C ASP A 45 -10.58 22.84 -25.77
N LEU A 46 -9.60 22.03 -26.16
CA LEU A 46 -9.64 20.57 -26.02
C LEU A 46 -9.67 20.14 -24.55
N TYR A 47 -8.96 20.84 -23.68
CA TYR A 47 -8.97 20.57 -22.25
C TYR A 47 -10.35 20.85 -21.65
N THR A 48 -11.04 21.90 -22.09
CA THR A 48 -12.42 22.19 -21.69
C THR A 48 -13.37 21.05 -22.10
N LEU A 49 -13.24 20.53 -23.32
CA LEU A 49 -14.01 19.35 -23.77
C LEU A 49 -13.71 18.11 -22.91
N ALA A 50 -12.45 17.90 -22.53
CA ALA A 50 -12.07 16.80 -21.63
C ALA A 50 -12.72 16.92 -20.24
N LEU A 51 -12.75 18.14 -19.66
CA LEU A 51 -13.41 18.39 -18.38
C LEU A 51 -14.93 18.21 -18.42
N GLN A 52 -15.54 18.50 -19.57
CA GLN A 52 -16.98 18.31 -19.82
C GLN A 52 -17.33 16.88 -20.24
N ASN A 53 -16.34 15.98 -20.32
CA ASN A 53 -16.48 14.61 -20.81
C ASN A 53 -17.06 14.54 -22.25
N GLU A 54 -16.83 15.57 -23.09
CA GLU A 54 -17.24 15.59 -24.49
C GLU A 54 -16.19 14.87 -25.38
N VAL A 55 -15.94 13.58 -25.09
CA VAL A 55 -14.81 12.82 -25.63
C VAL A 55 -14.85 12.65 -27.16
N ASP A 56 -16.03 12.48 -27.75
CA ASP A 56 -16.17 12.39 -29.21
C ASP A 56 -15.76 13.68 -29.91
N ARG A 57 -16.17 14.83 -29.36
CA ARG A 57 -15.80 16.16 -29.89
C ARG A 57 -14.33 16.43 -29.67
N LEU A 58 -13.78 16.04 -28.53
CA LEU A 58 -12.35 16.11 -28.22
C LEU A 58 -11.53 15.33 -29.26
N GLN A 59 -11.85 14.07 -29.48
CA GLN A 59 -11.17 13.21 -30.45
C GLN A 59 -11.27 13.79 -31.86
N PHE A 60 -12.47 14.18 -32.29
CA PHE A 60 -12.69 14.77 -33.61
C PHE A 60 -11.89 16.06 -33.80
N SER A 61 -11.87 16.93 -32.80
CA SER A 61 -11.18 18.21 -32.86
C SER A 61 -9.66 18.03 -32.89
N LEU A 62 -9.12 17.09 -32.10
CA LEU A 62 -7.69 16.74 -32.12
C LEU A 62 -7.26 16.19 -33.49
N GLN A 63 -8.03 15.27 -34.08
CA GLN A 63 -7.70 14.64 -35.36
C GLN A 63 -7.67 15.62 -36.54
N ARG A 64 -8.40 16.74 -36.45
CA ARG A 64 -8.44 17.77 -37.51
C ARG A 64 -7.29 18.77 -37.46
N ILE A 65 -6.49 18.75 -36.40
CA ILE A 65 -5.28 19.56 -36.33
C ILE A 65 -4.26 18.95 -37.31
N ALA A 66 -3.65 19.80 -38.15
CA ALA A 66 -2.59 19.37 -39.04
C ALA A 66 -1.28 19.13 -38.28
N TYR A 67 -0.43 18.25 -38.81
CA TYR A 67 0.95 18.12 -38.36
C TYR A 67 1.77 19.38 -38.69
N PRO A 68 2.74 19.80 -37.86
CA PRO A 68 3.19 19.16 -36.61
C PRO A 68 2.30 19.44 -35.38
N ALA A 69 1.47 20.47 -35.42
CA ALA A 69 0.74 20.99 -34.27
C ALA A 69 -0.16 19.95 -33.57
N GLN A 70 -0.65 18.94 -34.30
CA GLN A 70 -1.45 17.85 -33.72
C GLN A 70 -0.69 17.08 -32.64
N GLU A 71 0.56 16.73 -32.89
CA GLU A 71 1.37 15.93 -31.97
C GLU A 71 1.74 16.72 -30.71
N VAL A 72 2.07 18.01 -30.91
CA VAL A 72 2.31 18.97 -29.83
C VAL A 72 1.07 19.15 -28.97
N THR A 73 -0.10 19.31 -29.62
CA THR A 73 -1.39 19.45 -28.94
C THR A 73 -1.70 18.21 -28.10
N ARG A 74 -1.49 17.01 -28.64
CA ARG A 74 -1.68 15.74 -27.90
C ARG A 74 -0.82 15.71 -26.65
N PHE A 75 0.46 16.06 -26.78
CA PHE A 75 1.40 16.09 -25.66
C PHE A 75 1.01 17.10 -24.58
N LEU A 76 0.75 18.35 -24.97
CA LEU A 76 0.37 19.42 -24.04
C LEU A 76 -0.98 19.15 -23.37
N LEU A 77 -1.96 18.60 -24.09
CA LEU A 77 -3.26 18.22 -23.54
C LEU A 77 -3.09 17.16 -22.44
N LEU A 78 -2.39 16.07 -22.72
CA LEU A 78 -2.18 15.01 -21.73
C LEU A 78 -1.36 15.51 -20.54
N GLN A 79 -0.35 16.34 -20.79
CA GLN A 79 0.44 16.98 -19.74
C GLN A 79 -0.44 17.84 -18.82
N LYS A 80 -1.35 18.63 -19.41
CA LYS A 80 -2.29 19.47 -18.66
C LYS A 80 -3.29 18.65 -17.85
N ILE A 81 -3.81 17.55 -18.39
CA ILE A 81 -4.66 16.58 -17.66
C ILE A 81 -3.90 16.01 -16.45
N GLU A 82 -2.64 15.61 -16.63
CA GLU A 82 -1.78 15.08 -15.56
C GLU A 82 -1.50 16.12 -14.48
N GLN A 83 -1.10 17.33 -14.87
CA GLN A 83 -0.78 18.42 -13.94
C GLN A 83 -1.98 18.85 -13.08
N ASN A 84 -3.16 18.90 -13.68
CA ASN A 84 -4.40 19.28 -12.99
C ASN A 84 -5.08 18.10 -12.27
N LYS A 85 -4.49 16.89 -12.32
CA LYS A 85 -4.98 15.68 -11.63
C LYS A 85 -6.46 15.39 -11.93
N VAL A 86 -6.85 15.53 -13.19
CA VAL A 86 -8.23 15.28 -13.62
C VAL A 86 -8.61 13.83 -13.33
N ILE A 87 -9.78 13.62 -12.73
CA ILE A 87 -10.34 12.27 -12.52
C ILE A 87 -10.80 11.73 -13.87
N LEU A 88 -10.28 10.58 -14.28
CA LEU A 88 -10.61 10.00 -15.57
C LEU A 88 -11.94 9.24 -15.50
N THR A 89 -12.90 9.66 -16.34
CA THR A 89 -14.06 8.83 -16.69
C THR A 89 -13.61 7.65 -17.55
N GLU A 90 -14.46 6.64 -17.71
CA GLU A 90 -14.19 5.50 -18.59
C GLU A 90 -13.93 5.95 -20.04
N GLU A 91 -14.75 6.88 -20.54
CA GLU A 91 -14.61 7.44 -21.90
C GLU A 91 -13.30 8.22 -22.07
N LEU A 92 -12.94 9.06 -21.10
CA LEU A 92 -11.70 9.83 -21.16
C LEU A 92 -10.47 8.91 -21.03
N ALA A 93 -10.55 7.86 -20.21
CA ALA A 93 -9.52 6.84 -20.13
C ALA A 93 -9.37 6.08 -21.46
N ALA A 94 -10.46 5.74 -22.14
CA ALA A 94 -10.42 5.12 -23.47
C ALA A 94 -9.78 6.06 -24.51
N PHE A 95 -10.11 7.36 -24.47
CA PHE A 95 -9.44 8.37 -25.29
C PHE A 95 -7.93 8.41 -25.03
N ILE A 96 -7.50 8.49 -23.77
CA ILE A 96 -6.07 8.51 -23.40
C ILE A 96 -5.37 7.22 -23.84
N ALA A 97 -6.02 6.07 -23.71
CA ALA A 97 -5.51 4.79 -24.19
C ALA A 97 -5.31 4.80 -25.73
N SER A 98 -6.24 5.41 -26.48
CA SER A 98 -6.08 5.57 -27.92
C SER A 98 -4.89 6.47 -28.30
N GLN A 99 -4.57 7.47 -27.46
CA GLN A 99 -3.41 8.35 -27.67
C GLN A 99 -2.09 7.63 -27.38
N LYS A 100 -2.06 6.76 -26.35
CA LYS A 100 -0.89 5.94 -26.01
C LYS A 100 -0.40 5.07 -27.17
N SER A 101 -1.33 4.59 -28.00
CA SER A 101 -1.04 3.71 -29.14
C SER A 101 -0.61 4.44 -30.41
N GLN A 102 -0.59 5.78 -30.43
CA GLN A 102 -0.18 6.55 -31.61
C GLN A 102 1.34 6.56 -31.77
N THR A 103 1.84 6.32 -32.98
CA THR A 103 3.28 6.39 -33.30
C THR A 103 3.75 7.85 -33.38
N PRO A 104 4.80 8.24 -32.63
CA PRO A 104 5.38 9.59 -32.74
C PRO A 104 5.96 9.82 -34.14
N ASN A 105 5.73 11.00 -34.71
CA ASN A 105 6.24 11.36 -36.03
C ASN A 105 7.49 12.24 -35.94
N TYR A 106 7.75 12.83 -34.78
CA TYR A 106 8.91 13.68 -34.56
C TYR A 106 9.81 13.10 -33.50
N LEU A 107 11.10 12.98 -33.83
CA LEU A 107 12.13 12.49 -32.93
C LEU A 107 13.12 13.59 -32.61
N ILE A 108 13.80 13.46 -31.48
CA ILE A 108 14.92 14.31 -31.09
C ILE A 108 16.10 13.42 -30.72
N ALA A 109 17.29 13.80 -31.18
CA ALA A 109 18.52 13.13 -30.81
C ALA A 109 18.92 13.51 -29.38
N GLU A 110 19.08 12.52 -28.52
CA GLU A 110 19.66 12.64 -27.19
C GLU A 110 21.06 12.03 -27.17
N ARG A 111 22.00 12.68 -26.47
CA ARG A 111 23.36 12.19 -26.26
C ARG A 111 23.56 11.79 -24.80
N GLY A 112 23.99 10.56 -24.58
CA GLY A 112 24.32 10.03 -23.25
C GLY A 112 25.40 8.95 -23.36
N ASP A 113 26.35 8.93 -22.42
CA ASP A 113 27.41 7.91 -22.30
C ASP A 113 28.21 7.63 -23.58
N GLY A 114 28.42 8.65 -24.43
CA GLY A 114 29.16 8.52 -25.69
C GLY A 114 28.35 7.97 -26.87
N TYR A 115 27.04 7.77 -26.71
CA TYR A 115 26.11 7.34 -27.74
C TYR A 115 25.07 8.42 -28.05
N GLU A 116 24.54 8.40 -29.26
CA GLU A 116 23.42 9.23 -29.71
C GLU A 116 22.24 8.31 -30.03
N PHE A 117 21.08 8.59 -29.44
CA PHE A 117 19.86 7.83 -29.65
C PHE A 117 18.68 8.77 -29.88
N SER A 118 17.73 8.36 -30.73
CA SER A 118 16.55 9.14 -31.04
C SER A 118 15.38 8.75 -30.13
N VAL A 119 14.76 9.75 -29.50
CA VAL A 119 13.54 9.58 -28.68
C VAL A 119 12.39 10.41 -29.24
N PRO A 120 11.13 10.10 -28.90
CA PRO A 120 10.00 10.95 -29.26
C PRO A 120 10.21 12.39 -28.79
N ALA A 121 10.11 13.35 -29.71
CA ALA A 121 10.20 14.77 -29.38
C ALA A 121 9.03 15.21 -28.46
N PHE A 122 7.91 14.50 -28.52
CA PHE A 122 6.73 14.74 -27.69
C PHE A 122 6.25 13.42 -27.09
N ASP A 123 6.76 13.04 -25.93
CA ASP A 123 6.47 11.74 -25.31
C ASP A 123 5.09 11.68 -24.61
N TYR A 124 4.03 11.82 -25.42
CA TYR A 124 2.64 11.70 -24.95
C TYR A 124 2.30 10.26 -24.53
N ALA A 125 3.00 9.26 -25.06
CA ALA A 125 2.77 7.85 -24.73
C ALA A 125 3.16 7.54 -23.29
N ALA A 126 4.28 8.09 -22.80
CA ALA A 126 4.66 7.97 -21.40
C ALA A 126 3.67 8.68 -20.46
N ILE A 127 3.19 9.87 -20.81
CA ILE A 127 2.17 10.59 -20.02
C ILE A 127 0.87 9.78 -19.98
N ALA A 128 0.39 9.31 -21.13
CA ALA A 128 -0.81 8.48 -21.22
C ALA A 128 -0.69 7.22 -20.35
N HIS A 129 0.48 6.55 -20.37
CA HIS A 129 0.73 5.39 -19.52
C HIS A 129 0.60 5.72 -18.02
N ARG A 130 1.18 6.83 -17.56
CA ARG A 130 1.09 7.25 -16.15
C ARG A 130 -0.34 7.61 -15.75
N LEU A 131 -1.06 8.37 -16.59
CA LEU A 131 -2.47 8.72 -16.37
C LEU A 131 -3.35 7.49 -16.21
N LEU A 132 -3.24 6.52 -17.12
CA LEU A 132 -4.02 5.28 -17.06
C LEU A 132 -3.67 4.44 -15.83
N LYS A 133 -2.38 4.35 -15.49
CA LYS A 133 -1.93 3.64 -14.29
C LYS A 133 -2.50 4.27 -13.02
N GLN A 134 -2.52 5.60 -12.92
CA GLN A 134 -3.08 6.33 -11.80
C GLN A 134 -4.60 6.11 -11.70
N ALA A 135 -5.33 6.20 -12.82
CA ALA A 135 -6.78 5.98 -12.83
C ALA A 135 -7.14 4.55 -12.42
N GLN A 136 -6.38 3.55 -12.89
CA GLN A 136 -6.57 2.17 -12.45
C GLN A 136 -6.37 2.03 -10.93
N GLN A 137 -5.33 2.65 -10.37
CA GLN A 137 -5.11 2.64 -8.91
C GLN A 137 -6.26 3.30 -8.15
N GLN A 138 -6.79 4.43 -8.63
CA GLN A 138 -7.92 5.11 -8.02
C GLN A 138 -9.19 4.24 -8.04
N GLN A 139 -9.45 3.55 -9.15
CA GLN A 139 -10.57 2.62 -9.26
C GLN A 139 -10.42 1.45 -8.27
N GLU A 140 -9.22 0.88 -8.14
CA GLU A 140 -8.94 -0.20 -7.19
C GLU A 140 -9.12 0.26 -5.74
N ILE A 141 -8.69 1.48 -5.38
CA ILE A 141 -8.95 2.08 -4.07
C ILE A 141 -10.45 2.22 -3.82
N LEU A 142 -11.18 2.83 -4.76
CA LEU A 142 -12.63 3.04 -4.63
C LEU A 142 -13.37 1.71 -4.45
N MET A 143 -13.06 0.72 -5.29
CA MET A 143 -13.68 -0.61 -5.20
C MET A 143 -13.37 -1.30 -3.88
N PHE A 144 -12.12 -1.22 -3.41
CA PHE A 144 -11.72 -1.75 -2.11
C PHE A 144 -12.54 -1.11 -0.99
N VAL A 145 -12.64 0.23 -0.96
CA VAL A 145 -13.39 0.96 0.08
C VAL A 145 -14.87 0.58 0.04
N LEU A 146 -15.50 0.60 -1.14
CA LEU A 146 -16.92 0.25 -1.28
C LEU A 146 -17.20 -1.18 -0.80
N GLN A 147 -16.36 -2.15 -1.20
CA GLN A 147 -16.52 -3.54 -0.76
C GLN A 147 -16.33 -3.68 0.76
N ALA A 148 -15.36 -2.97 1.34
CA ALA A 148 -15.11 -3.00 2.78
C ALA A 148 -16.30 -2.41 3.56
N GLU A 149 -16.80 -1.24 3.14
CA GLU A 149 -17.93 -0.55 3.77
C GLU A 149 -19.22 -1.36 3.70
N ASN A 150 -19.52 -1.92 2.52
CA ASN A 150 -20.69 -2.79 2.35
C ASN A 150 -20.53 -4.13 3.10
N GLY A 151 -19.30 -4.51 3.47
CA GLY A 151 -18.99 -5.78 4.10
C GLY A 151 -18.94 -6.95 3.12
N GLU A 152 -18.73 -6.64 1.85
CA GLU A 152 -18.58 -7.60 0.74
C GLU A 152 -17.11 -8.02 0.57
N LEU A 153 -16.16 -7.26 1.15
CA LEU A 153 -14.73 -7.58 1.07
C LEU A 153 -14.39 -8.83 1.90
N ILE A 154 -13.99 -9.91 1.22
CA ILE A 154 -13.49 -11.15 1.85
C ILE A 154 -11.96 -11.10 1.91
N LEU A 155 -11.40 -10.91 3.11
CA LEU A 155 -9.95 -10.71 3.32
C LEU A 155 -9.09 -11.84 2.76
N ARG A 156 -9.51 -13.09 2.98
CA ARG A 156 -8.76 -14.27 2.50
C ARG A 156 -8.64 -14.30 0.98
N GLN A 157 -9.72 -13.95 0.29
CA GLN A 157 -9.73 -13.90 -1.18
C GLN A 157 -8.95 -12.68 -1.68
N TRP A 158 -9.13 -11.53 -1.03
CA TRP A 158 -8.41 -10.30 -1.33
C TRP A 158 -6.89 -10.50 -1.25
N LEU A 159 -6.40 -11.12 -0.16
CA LEU A 159 -4.99 -11.39 0.10
C LEU A 159 -4.49 -12.71 -0.51
N SER A 160 -5.09 -13.15 -1.61
CA SER A 160 -4.67 -14.32 -2.38
C SER A 160 -4.33 -13.94 -3.83
N GLY A 161 -3.53 -14.77 -4.50
CA GLY A 161 -3.09 -14.55 -5.89
C GLY A 161 -1.58 -14.61 -6.04
N SER A 162 -1.06 -13.91 -7.05
CA SER A 162 0.39 -13.80 -7.24
C SER A 162 1.04 -12.94 -6.15
N SER A 163 2.34 -13.14 -5.89
CA SER A 163 3.07 -12.37 -4.87
C SER A 163 2.95 -10.85 -5.06
N ALA A 164 3.09 -10.37 -6.30
CA ALA A 164 2.95 -8.95 -6.64
C ALA A 164 1.52 -8.43 -6.38
N GLN A 165 0.49 -9.22 -6.68
CA GLN A 165 -0.90 -8.86 -6.40
C GLN A 165 -1.16 -8.78 -4.89
N VAL A 166 -0.70 -9.76 -4.12
CA VAL A 166 -0.86 -9.79 -2.67
C VAL A 166 -0.14 -8.60 -2.02
N GLU A 167 1.09 -8.30 -2.45
CA GLU A 167 1.85 -7.16 -1.92
C GLU A 167 1.16 -5.82 -2.20
N PHE A 168 0.66 -5.63 -3.42
CA PHE A 168 -0.11 -4.44 -3.78
C PHE A 168 -1.39 -4.32 -2.93
N ARG A 169 -2.20 -5.39 -2.87
CA ARG A 169 -3.48 -5.42 -2.14
C ARG A 169 -3.31 -5.29 -0.63
N GLN A 170 -2.22 -5.83 -0.08
CA GLN A 170 -1.84 -5.64 1.31
C GLN A 170 -1.50 -4.17 1.57
N ARG A 171 -0.67 -3.54 0.73
CA ARG A 171 -0.35 -2.11 0.88
C ARG A 171 -1.60 -1.25 0.79
N LEU A 172 -2.49 -1.54 -0.15
CA LEU A 172 -3.77 -0.84 -0.29
C LEU A 172 -4.64 -0.99 0.96
N LEU A 173 -4.82 -2.22 1.45
CA LEU A 173 -5.55 -2.48 2.70
C LEU A 173 -4.98 -1.62 3.84
N LEU A 174 -3.67 -1.70 4.08
CA LEU A 174 -3.01 -1.00 5.18
C LEU A 174 -3.10 0.53 5.06
N ALA A 175 -3.05 1.07 3.84
CA ALA A 175 -3.10 2.51 3.59
C ALA A 175 -4.50 3.12 3.77
N GLU A 176 -5.55 2.31 3.68
CA GLU A 176 -6.94 2.79 3.75
C GLU A 176 -7.65 2.36 5.05
N LEU A 177 -7.00 1.59 5.94
CA LEU A 177 -7.61 1.12 7.20
C LEU A 177 -8.13 2.25 8.09
N ASP A 178 -7.46 3.40 8.11
CA ASP A 178 -7.83 4.57 8.91
C ASP A 178 -9.04 5.34 8.34
N ARG A 179 -9.34 5.14 7.05
CA ARG A 179 -10.46 5.78 6.35
C ARG A 179 -11.73 4.94 6.38
N LEU A 180 -11.62 3.65 6.73
CA LEU A 180 -12.76 2.76 6.84
C LEU A 180 -13.60 3.08 8.08
N SER A 181 -14.92 2.89 7.96
CA SER A 181 -15.83 3.03 9.08
C SER A 181 -15.54 2.00 10.19
N PRO A 182 -15.86 2.30 11.46
CA PRO A 182 -15.74 1.32 12.55
C PRO A 182 -16.51 0.03 12.28
N GLN A 183 -17.62 0.09 11.53
CA GLN A 183 -18.40 -1.07 11.15
C GLN A 183 -17.66 -1.94 10.12
N ALA A 184 -17.05 -1.33 9.11
CA ALA A 184 -16.22 -2.03 8.12
C ALA A 184 -15.05 -2.73 8.82
N ILE A 185 -14.32 -2.01 9.68
CA ILE A 185 -13.19 -2.57 10.45
C ILE A 185 -13.65 -3.75 11.31
N LYS A 186 -14.78 -3.61 12.02
CA LYS A 186 -15.35 -4.71 12.81
C LYS A 186 -15.69 -5.94 11.96
N LYS A 187 -16.29 -5.75 10.78
CA LYS A 187 -16.57 -6.86 9.85
C LYS A 187 -15.28 -7.53 9.37
N LEU A 188 -14.27 -6.77 8.99
CA LEU A 188 -12.96 -7.30 8.57
C LEU A 188 -12.28 -8.09 9.69
N SER A 189 -12.23 -7.55 10.91
CA SER A 189 -11.70 -8.25 12.07
C SER A 189 -12.50 -9.52 12.39
N SER A 190 -13.82 -9.48 12.21
CA SER A 190 -14.68 -10.63 12.51
C SER A 190 -14.30 -11.87 11.69
N GLN A 191 -13.93 -11.70 10.41
CA GLN A 191 -13.51 -12.79 9.52
C GLN A 191 -12.33 -13.57 10.09
N ILE A 192 -11.40 -12.89 10.77
CA ILE A 192 -10.25 -13.53 11.41
C ILE A 192 -10.66 -14.17 12.75
N THR A 193 -11.55 -13.51 13.50
CA THR A 193 -11.93 -13.97 14.85
C THR A 193 -12.96 -15.10 14.88
N THR A 194 -13.74 -15.30 13.81
CA THR A 194 -14.79 -16.33 13.74
C THR A 194 -14.31 -17.62 13.09
N GLU A 195 -13.30 -17.55 12.20
CA GLU A 195 -12.71 -18.75 11.61
C GLU A 195 -11.83 -19.51 12.63
N GLN A 196 -11.71 -20.83 12.50
CA GLN A 196 -10.77 -21.60 13.32
C GLN A 196 -9.33 -21.17 12.99
N VAL A 197 -8.48 -21.00 14.01
CA VAL A 197 -7.10 -20.46 13.87
C VAL A 197 -6.25 -21.23 12.86
N THR A 198 -6.58 -22.50 12.58
CA THR A 198 -5.87 -23.39 11.67
C THR A 198 -6.19 -23.19 10.18
N SER A 199 -7.21 -22.40 9.82
CA SER A 199 -7.67 -22.30 8.42
C SER A 199 -6.79 -21.40 7.56
N TRP A 200 -6.41 -20.23 8.09
CA TRP A 200 -5.62 -19.20 7.41
C TRP A 200 -5.42 -17.98 8.33
N LEU A 201 -4.27 -17.30 8.24
CA LEU A 201 -4.03 -15.99 8.85
C LEU A 201 -3.29 -15.08 7.85
N PRO A 202 -3.59 -13.77 7.81
CA PRO A 202 -2.84 -12.81 6.99
C PRO A 202 -1.46 -12.51 7.58
N ALA A 203 -0.65 -11.77 6.83
CA ALA A 203 0.67 -11.35 7.28
C ALA A 203 0.62 -10.58 8.62
N THR A 204 1.67 -10.70 9.43
CA THR A 204 1.72 -10.12 10.78
C THR A 204 1.42 -8.62 10.79
N THR A 205 1.92 -7.85 9.82
CA THR A 205 1.61 -6.42 9.68
C THR A 205 0.11 -6.15 9.55
N VAL A 206 -0.60 -6.96 8.76
CA VAL A 206 -2.06 -6.83 8.60
C VAL A 206 -2.77 -7.15 9.90
N MET A 207 -2.35 -8.22 10.58
CA MET A 207 -2.90 -8.61 11.88
C MET A 207 -2.73 -7.50 12.93
N VAL A 208 -1.52 -6.94 13.04
CA VAL A 208 -1.21 -5.85 13.99
C VAL A 208 -2.06 -4.61 13.69
N GLN A 209 -2.11 -4.16 12.43
CA GLN A 209 -2.87 -2.95 12.10
C GLN A 209 -4.38 -3.16 12.31
N LEU A 210 -4.94 -4.28 11.87
CA LEU A 210 -6.35 -4.58 12.14
C LEU A 210 -6.65 -4.66 13.65
N ALA A 211 -5.76 -5.24 14.46
CA ALA A 211 -5.91 -5.28 15.91
C ALA A 211 -5.93 -3.88 16.53
N ARG A 212 -5.00 -3.01 16.09
CA ARG A 212 -4.93 -1.61 16.52
C ARG A 212 -6.20 -0.83 16.17
N TYR A 213 -6.61 -0.83 14.90
CA TYR A 213 -7.76 -0.04 14.49
C TYR A 213 -9.08 -0.57 15.06
N SER A 214 -9.25 -1.89 15.15
CA SER A 214 -10.47 -2.49 15.69
C SER A 214 -10.58 -2.43 17.21
N HIS A 215 -9.47 -2.24 17.92
CA HIS A 215 -9.37 -2.40 19.38
C HIS A 215 -10.00 -3.73 19.87
N ASN A 216 -9.95 -4.78 19.04
CA ASN A 216 -10.65 -6.03 19.32
C ASN A 216 -9.75 -7.00 20.11
N PRO A 217 -10.09 -7.33 21.37
CA PRO A 217 -9.27 -8.23 22.20
C PRO A 217 -9.16 -9.64 21.63
N ASN A 218 -10.19 -10.14 20.93
CA ASN A 218 -10.15 -11.47 20.31
C ASN A 218 -9.17 -11.53 19.13
N LEU A 219 -8.94 -10.40 18.46
CA LEU A 219 -7.96 -10.32 17.39
C LEU A 219 -6.53 -10.29 17.95
N TYR A 220 -6.31 -9.55 19.04
CA TYR A 220 -5.05 -9.60 19.79
C TYR A 220 -4.76 -10.99 20.35
N GLN A 221 -5.76 -11.70 20.88
CA GLN A 221 -5.58 -13.07 21.33
C GLN A 221 -5.02 -13.97 20.21
N ARG A 222 -5.51 -13.80 18.97
CA ARG A 222 -4.98 -14.53 17.80
C ARG A 222 -3.59 -14.07 17.41
N LEU A 223 -3.36 -12.76 17.44
CA LEU A 223 -2.06 -12.14 17.18
C LEU A 223 -0.97 -12.74 18.10
N TRP A 224 -1.26 -12.92 19.38
CA TRP A 224 -0.31 -13.48 20.35
C TRP A 224 -0.03 -14.97 20.20
N LEU A 225 -0.86 -15.71 19.46
CA LEU A 225 -0.59 -17.11 19.12
C LEU A 225 0.34 -17.24 17.91
N MET A 226 0.61 -16.15 17.18
CA MET A 226 1.51 -16.17 16.03
C MET A 226 2.98 -16.29 16.47
N LYS A 227 3.82 -16.77 15.55
CA LYS A 227 5.27 -16.78 15.76
C LYS A 227 5.77 -15.34 15.93
N ALA A 228 6.50 -15.09 17.01
CA ALA A 228 7.10 -13.79 17.28
C ALA A 228 8.02 -13.35 16.13
N ASN A 229 7.89 -12.08 15.76
CA ASN A 229 8.73 -11.38 14.80
C ASN A 229 8.88 -9.91 15.24
N ASP A 230 9.59 -9.11 14.45
CA ASP A 230 9.89 -7.72 14.81
C ASP A 230 8.63 -6.86 14.92
N GLU A 231 7.62 -7.08 14.08
CA GLU A 231 6.36 -6.33 14.15
C GLU A 231 5.58 -6.60 15.44
N LEU A 232 5.57 -7.85 15.94
CA LEU A 232 4.95 -8.18 17.23
C LEU A 232 5.73 -7.57 18.40
N ARG A 233 7.07 -7.58 18.34
CA ARG A 233 7.92 -6.94 19.35
C ARG A 233 7.67 -5.44 19.41
N GLN A 234 7.56 -4.79 18.25
CA GLN A 234 7.19 -3.37 18.16
C GLN A 234 5.79 -3.11 18.70
N GLU A 235 4.83 -4.01 18.47
CA GLU A 235 3.50 -3.86 19.04
C GLU A 235 3.49 -3.98 20.56
N VAL A 236 4.26 -4.91 21.14
CA VAL A 236 4.45 -5.01 22.59
C VAL A 236 5.04 -3.70 23.15
N ALA A 237 6.09 -3.16 22.52
CA ALA A 237 6.68 -1.89 22.95
C ALA A 237 5.65 -0.74 22.90
N ARG A 238 4.92 -0.61 21.80
CA ARG A 238 3.87 0.41 21.63
C ARG A 238 2.77 0.31 22.68
N LEU A 239 2.32 -0.91 23.03
CA LEU A 239 1.33 -1.12 24.08
C LEU A 239 1.90 -0.72 25.46
N GLY A 240 3.19 -0.97 25.70
CA GLY A 240 3.91 -0.48 26.87
C GLY A 240 3.90 1.04 26.98
N ASP A 241 4.15 1.73 25.86
CA ASP A 241 4.13 3.20 25.80
C ASP A 241 2.71 3.79 25.97
N GLN A 242 1.69 3.14 25.39
CA GLN A 242 0.30 3.56 25.52
C GLN A 242 -0.21 3.42 26.95
N ALA A 243 0.21 2.35 27.64
CA ALA A 243 0.02 2.11 29.08
C ALA A 243 -1.42 2.17 29.61
N ASP A 244 -2.45 2.25 28.76
CA ASP A 244 -3.84 2.27 29.18
C ASP A 244 -4.36 0.89 29.62
N VAL A 245 -5.57 0.85 30.17
CA VAL A 245 -6.16 -0.41 30.69
C VAL A 245 -6.26 -1.49 29.61
N PHE A 246 -6.57 -1.11 28.37
CA PHE A 246 -6.65 -2.06 27.27
C PHE A 246 -5.26 -2.62 26.94
N ALA A 247 -4.26 -1.75 26.83
CA ALA A 247 -2.90 -2.11 26.50
C ALA A 247 -2.27 -3.00 27.58
N GLN A 248 -2.48 -2.68 28.86
CA GLN A 248 -2.05 -3.52 29.97
C GLN A 248 -2.64 -4.93 29.86
N ARG A 249 -3.94 -5.06 29.55
CA ARG A 249 -4.57 -6.36 29.32
C ARG A 249 -3.99 -7.11 28.14
N GLN A 250 -3.71 -6.43 27.04
CA GLN A 250 -3.09 -7.08 25.88
C GLN A 250 -1.66 -7.53 26.18
N LEU A 251 -0.89 -6.75 26.94
CA LEU A 251 0.45 -7.16 27.39
C LEU A 251 0.40 -8.37 28.32
N MET A 252 -0.54 -8.42 29.26
CA MET A 252 -0.75 -9.60 30.12
C MET A 252 -1.06 -10.86 29.30
N LEU A 253 -1.83 -10.73 28.22
CA LEU A 253 -2.07 -11.83 27.29
C LEU A 253 -0.82 -12.19 26.47
N ALA A 254 -0.01 -11.21 26.06
CA ALA A 254 1.21 -11.43 25.30
C ALA A 254 2.28 -12.21 26.08
N VAL A 255 2.28 -12.13 27.42
CA VAL A 255 3.16 -12.93 28.31
C VAL A 255 2.99 -14.45 28.09
N ALA A 256 1.83 -14.90 27.60
CA ALA A 256 1.61 -16.30 27.26
C ALA A 256 2.43 -16.77 26.04
N ASN A 257 2.87 -15.86 25.17
CA ASN A 257 3.75 -16.19 24.05
C ASN A 257 5.20 -16.35 24.55
N PRO A 258 5.80 -17.56 24.49
CA PRO A 258 7.13 -17.79 25.03
C PRO A 258 8.23 -16.90 24.44
N SER A 259 8.08 -16.48 23.18
CA SER A 259 9.07 -15.67 22.46
C SER A 259 8.90 -14.16 22.64
N LEU A 260 7.78 -13.70 23.22
CA LEU A 260 7.52 -12.30 23.57
C LEU A 260 7.46 -12.06 25.08
N LYS A 261 7.55 -13.14 25.88
CA LYS A 261 7.30 -13.13 27.31
C LYS A 261 8.16 -12.12 28.05
N GLN A 262 9.46 -12.06 27.73
CA GLN A 262 10.39 -11.17 28.41
C GLN A 262 10.06 -9.70 28.11
N GLU A 263 9.85 -9.38 26.83
CA GLU A 263 9.54 -8.04 26.36
C GLU A 263 8.19 -7.56 26.91
N ALA A 264 7.18 -8.44 26.93
CA ALA A 264 5.86 -8.13 27.49
C ALA A 264 5.92 -7.89 29.01
N LEU A 265 6.70 -8.69 29.76
CA LEU A 265 6.92 -8.47 31.19
C LEU A 265 7.67 -7.16 31.45
N GLN A 266 8.71 -6.86 30.67
CA GLN A 266 9.45 -5.61 30.78
C GLN A 266 8.55 -4.40 30.49
N ALA A 267 7.71 -4.48 29.46
CA ALA A 267 6.74 -3.44 29.13
C ALA A 267 5.73 -3.24 30.28
N LEU A 268 5.15 -4.31 30.84
CA LEU A 268 4.23 -4.23 31.97
C LEU A 268 4.86 -3.60 33.22
N VAL A 269 6.06 -4.03 33.58
CA VAL A 269 6.77 -3.57 34.78
C VAL A 269 7.28 -2.13 34.62
N GLY A 270 7.53 -1.71 33.37
CA GLY A 270 7.92 -0.35 33.02
C GLY A 270 6.80 0.69 33.19
N ILE A 271 5.53 0.29 33.17
CA ILE A 271 4.38 1.19 33.34
C ILE A 271 4.34 1.71 34.78
N ARG A 272 4.36 3.04 34.94
CA ARG A 272 4.32 3.71 36.24
C ARG A 272 3.17 4.72 36.32
N PRO A 273 2.36 4.70 37.40
CA PRO A 273 2.32 3.70 38.47
C PRO A 273 1.81 2.34 37.96
N MET A 274 2.26 1.25 38.59
CA MET A 274 1.75 -0.09 38.29
C MET A 274 0.28 -0.17 38.75
N SER A 275 -0.59 -0.70 37.88
CA SER A 275 -2.00 -0.87 38.26
C SER A 275 -2.18 -2.11 39.15
N ILE A 276 -3.23 -2.08 39.97
CA ILE A 276 -3.57 -3.22 40.85
C ILE A 276 -3.81 -4.50 40.04
N GLU A 277 -4.38 -4.39 38.83
CA GLU A 277 -4.62 -5.53 37.94
C GLU A 277 -3.29 -6.17 37.50
N VAL A 278 -2.29 -5.34 37.16
CA VAL A 278 -0.94 -5.81 36.79
C VAL A 278 -0.21 -6.41 37.99
N GLU A 279 -0.30 -5.80 39.18
CA GLU A 279 0.30 -6.36 40.40
C GLU A 279 -0.23 -7.75 40.71
N GLN A 280 -1.56 -7.94 40.68
CA GLN A 280 -2.20 -9.22 40.91
C GLN A 280 -1.76 -10.27 39.89
N PHE A 281 -1.71 -9.90 38.61
CA PHE A 281 -1.21 -10.76 37.55
C PHE A 281 0.24 -11.20 37.79
N LEU A 282 1.15 -10.27 38.15
CA LEU A 282 2.55 -10.60 38.41
C LEU A 282 2.71 -11.50 39.64
N ILE A 283 1.94 -11.26 40.71
CA ILE A 283 1.91 -12.12 41.90
C ILE A 283 1.46 -13.54 41.53
N GLU A 284 0.42 -13.68 40.70
CA GLU A 284 -0.04 -14.99 40.21
C GLU A 284 1.08 -15.70 39.44
N LYS A 285 1.78 -14.98 38.55
CA LYS A 285 2.90 -15.55 37.77
C LYS A 285 4.11 -15.91 38.63
N LEU A 286 4.39 -15.18 39.70
CA LEU A 286 5.40 -15.54 40.72
C LEU A 286 5.03 -16.81 41.50
N GLY A 287 3.74 -17.17 41.55
CA GLY A 287 3.27 -18.44 42.10
C GLY A 287 3.44 -19.64 41.16
N GLN A 288 3.68 -19.41 39.86
CA GLN A 288 3.84 -20.45 38.85
C GLN A 288 5.32 -20.79 38.67
N SER A 289 5.72 -22.04 38.96
CA SER A 289 7.15 -22.44 38.96
C SER A 289 7.87 -22.16 37.64
N GLU A 290 7.18 -22.30 36.51
CA GLU A 290 7.69 -22.06 35.16
C GLU A 290 7.95 -20.57 34.85
N ASN A 291 7.28 -19.66 35.54
CA ASN A 291 7.33 -18.21 35.28
C ASN A 291 8.05 -17.44 36.40
N ALA A 292 8.17 -18.02 37.59
CA ALA A 292 8.59 -17.31 38.80
C ALA A 292 10.00 -16.70 38.73
N SER A 293 11.01 -17.41 38.23
CA SER A 293 12.37 -16.87 38.12
C SER A 293 12.43 -15.71 37.12
N GLN A 294 11.81 -15.87 35.94
CA GLN A 294 11.83 -14.81 34.92
C GLN A 294 11.09 -13.55 35.39
N VAL A 295 9.92 -13.69 36.02
CA VAL A 295 9.18 -12.54 36.56
C VAL A 295 9.94 -11.86 37.69
N ALA A 296 10.54 -12.64 38.60
CA ALA A 296 11.37 -12.10 39.68
C ALA A 296 12.58 -11.34 39.14
N SER A 297 13.24 -11.86 38.11
CA SER A 297 14.40 -11.22 37.47
C SER A 297 14.03 -9.88 36.84
N VAL A 298 12.93 -9.82 36.07
CA VAL A 298 12.46 -8.55 35.47
C VAL A 298 12.11 -7.53 36.55
N LEU A 299 11.38 -7.93 37.60
CA LEU A 299 11.03 -7.04 38.71
C LEU A 299 12.27 -6.51 39.45
N ALA A 300 13.26 -7.37 39.70
CA ALA A 300 14.51 -6.99 40.37
C ALA A 300 15.31 -5.98 39.53
N GLN A 301 15.43 -6.22 38.22
CA GLN A 301 16.10 -5.35 37.27
C GLN A 301 15.42 -3.98 37.12
N SER A 302 14.08 -3.94 37.24
CA SER A 302 13.30 -2.70 37.16
C SER A 302 13.18 -1.94 38.48
N GLY A 303 13.87 -2.38 39.54
CA GLY A 303 13.96 -1.68 40.82
C GLY A 303 12.91 -2.09 41.88
N TYR A 304 12.12 -3.14 41.64
CA TYR A 304 11.08 -3.61 42.57
C TYR A 304 11.61 -4.60 43.63
N GLN A 305 12.91 -4.57 43.93
CA GLN A 305 13.54 -5.47 44.91
C GLN A 305 12.92 -5.36 46.31
N GLY A 306 12.52 -4.14 46.73
CA GLY A 306 11.85 -3.92 48.02
C GLY A 306 10.49 -4.64 48.09
N TRP A 307 9.68 -4.48 47.03
CA TRP A 307 8.40 -5.16 46.90
C TRP A 307 8.55 -6.69 46.85
N LEU A 308 9.55 -7.20 46.14
CA LEU A 308 9.87 -8.63 46.13
C LEU A 308 10.19 -9.18 47.53
N ARG A 309 10.95 -8.45 48.35
CA ARG A 309 11.23 -8.84 49.75
C ARG A 309 9.96 -8.86 50.60
N GLU A 310 9.09 -7.87 50.43
CA GLU A 310 7.79 -7.81 51.10
C GLU A 310 6.89 -8.98 50.68
N LEU A 311 6.84 -9.32 49.39
CA LEU A 311 6.05 -10.44 48.90
C LEU A 311 6.52 -11.79 49.47
N VAL A 312 7.83 -11.99 49.60
CA VAL A 312 8.39 -13.21 50.19
C VAL A 312 8.01 -13.37 51.67
N SER A 313 7.95 -12.27 52.43
CA SER A 313 7.60 -12.29 53.85
C SER A 313 6.08 -12.38 54.10
N SER A 314 5.28 -11.72 53.27
CA SER A 314 3.83 -11.55 53.48
C SER A 314 2.95 -12.54 52.69
N ASN A 315 3.41 -13.06 51.54
CA ASN A 315 2.61 -13.86 50.64
C ASN A 315 3.13 -15.31 50.55
N GLN A 316 2.26 -16.29 50.83
CA GLN A 316 2.61 -17.71 50.73
C GLN A 316 2.42 -18.30 49.33
N ALA A 317 1.68 -17.61 48.45
CA ALA A 317 1.40 -18.08 47.10
C ALA A 317 2.62 -17.98 46.16
N VAL A 318 3.57 -17.08 46.46
CA VAL A 318 4.76 -16.85 45.63
C VAL A 318 5.86 -17.90 45.87
N LYS A 319 6.60 -18.25 44.81
CA LYS A 319 7.72 -19.19 44.90
C LYS A 319 8.97 -18.53 45.48
N ARG A 320 9.04 -18.47 46.81
CA ARG A 320 10.13 -17.83 47.57
C ARG A 320 11.54 -18.20 47.11
N LYS A 321 11.79 -19.47 46.77
CA LYS A 321 13.12 -19.92 46.29
C LYS A 321 13.55 -19.22 45.00
N ALA A 322 12.64 -19.03 44.05
CA ALA A 322 12.92 -18.37 42.79
C ALA A 322 13.21 -16.87 43.00
N ILE A 323 12.45 -16.22 43.89
CA ILE A 323 12.66 -14.80 44.21
C ILE A 323 13.99 -14.59 44.94
N TRP A 324 14.32 -15.46 45.91
CA TRP A 324 15.58 -15.34 46.65
C TRP A 324 16.83 -15.51 45.79
N ALA A 325 16.77 -16.37 44.76
CA ALA A 325 17.87 -16.56 43.82
C ALA A 325 18.18 -15.28 43.02
N GLU A 326 17.16 -14.49 42.68
CA GLU A 326 17.35 -13.23 41.94
C GLU A 326 17.72 -12.04 42.86
N LEU A 327 17.33 -12.09 44.15
CA LEU A 327 17.66 -11.04 45.12
C LEU A 327 19.07 -11.16 45.69
N ASN A 328 19.66 -12.36 45.67
CA ASN A 328 21.02 -12.66 46.11
C ASN A 328 21.74 -13.49 45.02
N PRO A 329 22.12 -12.87 43.89
CA PRO A 329 22.67 -13.57 42.72
C PRO A 329 24.02 -14.26 42.99
#